data_AF-A0A948Q953-F1
#
_entry.id   AF-A0A948Q953-F1
#
_cell.length_a   1.000
_cell.length_b   1.000
_cell.length_c   1.000
_cell.angle_alpha   90.00
_cell.angle_beta   90.00
_cell.angle_gamma   90.00
#
_symmetry.space_group_name_H-M   'P 1'
#
loop_
_entity.id
_entity.type
_entity.pdbx_description
1 polymer ?
#
loop_
_entity_poly.entity_id
_entity_poly.type
_entity_poly.pdbx_seq_one_letter_code
_entity_poly.pdbx_strand_id
1 'polypeptide(L)'
;MHLLNAYFTPFALILTVFAIYFSALDKQTTYIAFGVLALTFVINWWVSKNEYKFFRWIQKIRVLTVIFNLLVTAVIFYLLGSYWAPTWLLFLIAPSASAMFMKRSHVFLIALSASLLMLGTYYFKSLYLDMQLGTVHWAMASIHAIFVILLSLFVNSMSQIILKVRDSGR
;
A
#
# COMPACT_ATOMS: atom_id res chain seq x y z
N MET A 1 -13.95 -4.08 5.99
CA MET A 1 -12.69 -4.84 6.04
C MET A 1 -12.67 -6.09 5.18
N HIS A 2 -13.82 -6.75 4.94
CA HIS A 2 -13.86 -7.94 4.07
C HIS A 2 -13.35 -7.68 2.64
N LEU A 3 -13.75 -6.57 2.01
CA LEU A 3 -13.24 -6.15 0.69
C LEU A 3 -11.73 -5.85 0.70
N LEU A 4 -11.18 -5.41 1.84
CA LEU A 4 -9.76 -5.09 1.94
C LEU A 4 -8.91 -6.36 1.86
N ASN A 5 -9.19 -7.30 2.76
CA ASN A 5 -8.50 -8.58 2.79
C ASN A 5 -8.82 -9.45 1.57
N ALA A 6 -10.01 -9.32 0.98
CA ALA A 6 -10.43 -10.13 -0.16
C ALA A 6 -9.72 -9.76 -1.47
N TYR A 7 -9.33 -8.50 -1.69
CA TYR A 7 -8.77 -8.07 -2.98
C TYR A 7 -7.37 -7.48 -2.88
N PHE A 8 -7.05 -6.72 -1.84
CA PHE A 8 -5.74 -6.07 -1.74
C PHE A 8 -4.64 -7.04 -1.32
N THR A 9 -4.94 -7.98 -0.44
CA THR A 9 -3.98 -8.99 0.01
C THR A 9 -3.60 -9.99 -1.10
N PRO A 10 -4.54 -10.56 -1.88
CA PRO A 10 -4.16 -11.37 -3.03
C PRO A 10 -3.44 -10.57 -4.10
N PHE A 11 -3.80 -9.29 -4.31
CA PHE A 11 -3.06 -8.43 -5.23
C PHE A 11 -1.59 -8.25 -4.80
N ALA A 12 -1.34 -7.92 -3.53
CA ALA A 12 0.03 -7.83 -2.99
C ALA A 12 0.80 -9.14 -3.15
N LEU A 13 0.15 -10.26 -2.84
CA LEU A 13 0.74 -11.60 -2.96
C LEU A 13 1.10 -11.92 -4.41
N ILE A 14 0.20 -11.70 -5.36
CA ILE A 14 0.47 -11.89 -6.79
C ILE A 14 1.65 -11.02 -7.20
N LEU A 15 1.64 -9.73 -6.85
CA LEU A 15 2.69 -8.80 -7.25
C LEU A 15 4.06 -9.24 -6.72
N THR A 16 4.13 -9.70 -5.48
CA THR A 16 5.37 -10.20 -4.89
C THR A 16 5.79 -11.56 -5.44
N VAL A 17 4.86 -12.49 -5.70
CA VAL A 17 5.18 -13.77 -6.35
C VAL A 17 5.75 -13.52 -7.75
N PHE A 18 5.16 -12.62 -8.53
CA PHE A 18 5.70 -12.20 -9.81
C PHE A 18 7.07 -11.53 -9.66
N ALA A 19 7.25 -10.65 -8.67
CA ALA A 19 8.54 -10.03 -8.41
C ALA A 19 9.64 -11.07 -8.11
N ILE A 20 9.31 -12.13 -7.35
CA ILE A 20 10.24 -13.20 -6.99
C ILE A 20 10.52 -14.14 -8.18
N TYR A 21 9.50 -14.43 -8.99
CA TYR A 21 9.66 -15.32 -10.13
C TYR A 21 10.45 -14.68 -11.27
N PHE A 22 10.15 -13.40 -11.58
CA PHE A 22 10.76 -12.70 -12.71
C PHE A 22 12.07 -12.00 -12.37
N SER A 23 12.25 -11.61 -11.11
CA SER A 23 13.51 -11.03 -10.69
C SER A 23 14.30 -12.13 -10.02
N ALA A 24 15.46 -12.46 -10.57
CA ALA A 24 16.40 -13.45 -10.02
C ALA A 24 16.94 -12.98 -8.65
N LEU A 25 16.07 -13.00 -7.64
CA LEU A 25 16.31 -12.50 -6.31
C LEU A 25 17.24 -13.45 -5.56
N ASP A 26 18.08 -12.89 -4.71
CA ASP A 26 18.85 -13.70 -3.77
C ASP A 26 17.89 -14.49 -2.84
N LYS A 27 18.33 -15.70 -2.44
CA LYS A 27 17.53 -16.62 -1.63
C LYS A 27 17.14 -15.97 -0.31
N GLN A 28 18.03 -15.20 0.32
CA GLN A 28 17.75 -14.54 1.59
C GLN A 28 16.66 -13.48 1.47
N THR A 29 16.76 -12.59 0.47
CA THR A 29 15.77 -11.53 0.21
C THR A 29 14.39 -12.11 -0.07
N THR A 30 14.34 -13.24 -0.78
CA THR A 30 13.10 -13.96 -1.07
C THR A 30 12.41 -14.45 0.20
N TYR A 31 13.15 -15.12 1.10
CA TYR A 31 12.59 -15.62 2.35
C TYR A 31 12.13 -14.48 3.26
N ILE A 32 12.88 -13.38 3.33
CA ILE A 32 12.48 -12.20 4.12
C ILE A 32 11.21 -11.58 3.55
N ALA A 33 11.11 -11.39 2.24
CA ALA A 33 9.92 -10.82 1.60
C ALA A 33 8.67 -11.69 1.83
N PHE A 34 8.79 -13.01 1.69
CA PHE A 34 7.71 -13.95 2.01
C PHE A 34 7.34 -13.93 3.49
N GLY A 35 8.33 -13.89 4.39
CA GLY A 35 8.10 -13.81 5.83
C GLY A 35 7.34 -12.55 6.22
N VAL A 36 7.73 -11.39 5.66
CA VAL A 36 7.08 -10.10 5.90
C VAL A 36 5.64 -10.11 5.36
N LEU A 37 5.42 -10.67 4.16
CA LEU A 37 4.07 -10.81 3.61
C LEU A 37 3.18 -11.73 4.44
N ALA A 38 3.69 -12.90 4.83
CA ALA A 38 2.96 -13.87 5.63
C ALA A 38 2.59 -13.27 6.99
N LEU A 39 3.53 -12.57 7.63
CA LEU A 39 3.30 -11.88 8.90
C LEU A 39 2.22 -10.80 8.74
N THR A 40 2.24 -10.06 7.64
CA THR A 40 1.24 -9.04 7.33
C THR A 40 -0.14 -9.65 7.09
N PHE A 41 -0.20 -10.77 6.37
CA PHE A 41 -1.43 -11.53 6.17
C PHE A 41 -2.01 -12.00 7.52
N VAL A 42 -1.19 -12.60 8.38
CA VAL A 42 -1.62 -13.10 9.68
C VAL A 42 -2.14 -11.97 10.58
N ILE A 43 -1.43 -10.83 10.62
CA ILE A 43 -1.86 -9.67 11.40
C ILE A 43 -3.18 -9.11 10.87
N ASN A 44 -3.29 -8.90 9.55
CA ASN A 44 -4.52 -8.38 8.94
C ASN A 44 -5.71 -9.35 9.13
N TRP A 45 -5.46 -10.66 9.08
CA TRP A 45 -6.47 -11.68 9.34
C TRP A 45 -6.91 -11.67 10.81
N TRP A 46 -5.96 -11.63 11.74
CA TRP A 46 -6.24 -11.59 13.18
C TRP A 46 -7.02 -10.34 13.59
N VAL A 47 -6.62 -9.17 13.08
CA VAL A 47 -7.34 -7.91 13.30
C VAL A 47 -8.75 -8.00 12.74
N SER A 48 -8.92 -8.49 11.51
CA SER A 48 -10.23 -8.63 10.88
C SER A 48 -11.14 -9.60 11.63
N LYS A 49 -10.60 -10.69 12.18
CA LYS A 49 -11.36 -11.65 13.00
C LYS A 49 -11.82 -11.04 14.33
N ASN A 50 -10.99 -10.19 14.91
CA ASN A 50 -11.24 -9.58 16.23
C ASN A 50 -11.96 -8.21 16.17
N GLU A 51 -12.23 -7.66 14.98
CA GLU A 51 -12.90 -6.36 14.84
C GLU A 51 -14.23 -6.29 15.62
N TYR A 52 -15.01 -7.37 15.63
CA TYR A 52 -16.29 -7.42 16.35
C TYR A 52 -16.13 -7.32 17.88
N LYS A 53 -15.04 -7.85 18.42
CA LYS A 53 -14.75 -7.80 19.86
C LYS A 53 -14.33 -6.41 20.32
N PHE A 54 -13.77 -5.60 19.42
CA PHE A 54 -13.22 -4.28 19.71
C PHE A 54 -14.03 -3.13 19.09
N PHE A 55 -15.36 -3.25 19.09
CA PHE A 55 -16.27 -2.28 18.47
C PHE A 55 -16.01 -0.81 18.88
N ARG A 56 -15.73 -0.55 20.17
CA ARG A 56 -15.42 0.81 20.68
C ARG A 56 -14.14 1.42 20.11
N TRP A 57 -13.20 0.59 19.69
CA TRP A 57 -11.86 1.02 19.23
C TRP A 57 -11.69 0.86 17.72
N ILE A 58 -12.76 0.51 17.01
CA ILE A 58 -12.67 0.06 15.61
C ILE A 58 -12.00 1.11 14.72
N GLN A 59 -12.35 2.39 14.87
CA GLN A 59 -11.74 3.46 14.07
C GLN A 59 -10.22 3.57 14.28
N LYS A 60 -9.75 3.49 15.54
CA LYS A 60 -8.32 3.55 15.87
C LYS A 60 -7.59 2.32 15.34
N ILE A 61 -8.19 1.14 15.47
CA ILE A 61 -7.64 -0.11 14.93
C ILE A 61 -7.50 -0.03 13.41
N ARG A 62 -8.52 0.52 12.70
CA ARG A 62 -8.43 0.70 11.24
C ARG A 62 -7.27 1.59 10.82
N VAL A 63 -7.12 2.74 11.49
CA VAL A 63 -6.00 3.67 11.24
C VAL A 63 -4.67 2.96 11.44
N LEU A 64 -4.54 2.23 12.55
CA LEU A 64 -3.32 1.49 12.89
C LEU A 64 -2.99 0.41 11.85
N THR A 65 -4.00 -0.33 11.39
CA THR A 65 -3.84 -1.32 10.32
C THR A 65 -3.37 -0.69 9.01
N VAL A 66 -3.88 0.49 8.64
CA VAL A 66 -3.44 1.19 7.44
C VAL A 66 -1.99 1.65 7.57
N ILE A 67 -1.61 2.24 8.72
CA ILE A 67 -0.23 2.65 8.99
C ILE A 67 0.71 1.44 8.98
N PHE A 68 0.32 0.33 9.60
CA PHE A 68 1.10 -0.90 9.60
C PHE A 68 1.31 -1.43 8.18
N ASN A 69 0.25 -1.53 7.37
CA ASN A 69 0.36 -1.95 5.97
C ASN A 69 1.22 -0.99 5.13
N LEU A 70 1.18 0.31 5.42
CA LEU A 70 2.03 1.29 4.77
C LEU A 70 3.52 1.06 5.08
N LEU A 71 3.85 0.82 6.36
CA LEU A 71 5.23 0.51 6.79
C LEU A 71 5.74 -0.79 6.16
N VAL A 72 4.92 -1.85 6.20
CA VAL A 72 5.24 -3.12 5.54
C VAL A 72 5.49 -2.91 4.06
N THR A 73 4.63 -2.15 3.38
CA THR A 73 4.76 -1.86 1.96
C THR A 73 6.08 -1.15 1.67
N ALA A 74 6.47 -0.17 2.50
CA ALA A 74 7.75 0.51 2.35
C ALA A 74 8.94 -0.46 2.51
N VAL A 75 8.87 -1.41 3.45
CA VAL A 75 9.90 -2.46 3.62
C VAL A 75 9.97 -3.38 2.41
N ILE A 76 8.82 -3.90 1.95
CA ILE A 76 8.75 -4.77 0.77
C ILE A 76 9.26 -4.05 -0.46
N PHE A 77 8.90 -2.79 -0.64
CA PHE A 77 9.35 -1.96 -1.74
C PHE A 77 10.86 -1.66 -1.65
N TYR A 78 11.39 -1.44 -0.46
CA TYR A 78 12.84 -1.32 -0.28
C TYR A 78 13.57 -2.61 -0.71
N LEU A 79 13.01 -3.79 -0.41
CA LEU A 79 13.62 -5.06 -0.81
C LEU A 79 13.48 -5.34 -2.31
N LEU A 80 12.28 -5.15 -2.88
CA LEU A 80 11.94 -5.58 -4.23
C LEU A 80 12.02 -4.47 -5.30
N GLY A 81 12.03 -3.20 -4.89
CA GLY A 81 11.84 -2.06 -5.79
C GLY A 81 12.92 -1.88 -6.85
N SER A 82 14.11 -2.46 -6.64
CA SER A 82 15.20 -2.44 -7.62
C SER A 82 15.11 -3.58 -8.64
N TYR A 83 14.31 -4.59 -8.34
CA TYR A 83 14.23 -5.84 -9.05
C TYR A 83 13.00 -5.89 -9.97
N TRP A 84 11.89 -5.32 -9.51
CA TRP A 84 10.61 -5.37 -10.21
C TRP A 84 9.98 -3.99 -10.34
N ALA A 85 9.89 -3.47 -11.57
CA ALA A 85 9.39 -2.12 -11.84
C ALA A 85 7.95 -1.87 -11.33
N PRO A 86 6.97 -2.79 -11.46
CA PRO A 86 5.60 -2.59 -10.97
C PRO A 86 5.41 -2.55 -9.45
N THR A 87 6.47 -2.71 -8.64
CA THR A 87 6.38 -2.74 -7.17
C THR A 87 5.81 -1.47 -6.56
N TRP A 88 5.90 -0.33 -7.24
CA TRP A 88 5.34 0.93 -6.77
C TRP A 88 3.81 0.85 -6.58
N LEU A 89 3.13 -0.04 -7.31
CA LEU A 89 1.68 -0.28 -7.17
C LEU A 89 1.30 -0.77 -5.77
N LEU A 90 2.22 -1.34 -5.00
CA LEU A 90 1.97 -1.70 -3.60
C LEU A 90 1.59 -0.48 -2.76
N PHE A 91 2.12 0.71 -3.07
CA PHE A 91 1.76 1.95 -2.38
C PHE A 91 0.34 2.42 -2.65
N LEU A 92 -0.39 1.81 -3.60
CA LEU A 92 -1.82 2.10 -3.80
C LEU A 92 -2.71 1.41 -2.76
N ILE A 93 -2.21 0.34 -2.12
CA ILE A 93 -3.02 -0.53 -1.27
C ILE A 93 -3.52 0.21 -0.03
N ALA A 94 -2.60 0.74 0.78
CA ALA A 94 -2.94 1.39 2.05
C ALA A 94 -3.77 2.69 1.87
N PRO A 95 -3.44 3.58 0.91
CA PRO A 95 -4.28 4.73 0.58
C PRO A 95 -5.67 4.36 0.05
N SER A 96 -5.77 3.38 -0.86
CA SER A 96 -7.08 2.92 -1.37
C SER A 96 -7.91 2.24 -0.28
N ALA A 97 -7.26 1.52 0.64
CA ALA A 97 -7.89 0.98 1.84
C ALA A 97 -8.50 2.08 2.71
N SER A 98 -7.73 3.13 2.95
CA SER A 98 -8.15 4.29 3.74
C SER A 98 -9.34 5.00 3.09
N ALA A 99 -9.38 5.06 1.75
CA ALA A 99 -10.41 5.71 0.97
C ALA A 99 -11.82 5.16 1.20
N MET A 100 -11.94 3.88 1.57
CA MET A 100 -13.23 3.22 1.80
C MET A 100 -13.86 3.53 3.18
N PHE A 101 -13.05 3.90 4.17
CA PHE A 101 -13.51 3.99 5.57
C PHE A 101 -13.17 5.31 6.26
N MET A 102 -12.38 6.19 5.64
CA MET A 102 -11.90 7.43 6.23
C MET A 102 -12.40 8.68 5.47
N LYS A 103 -12.33 9.82 6.15
CA LYS A 103 -12.61 11.14 5.57
C LYS A 103 -11.55 11.51 4.53
N ARG A 104 -11.94 12.29 3.51
CA ARG A 104 -11.06 12.77 2.42
C ARG A 104 -9.71 13.31 2.91
N SER A 105 -9.69 14.11 3.96
CA SER A 105 -8.44 14.68 4.50
C SER A 105 -7.48 13.62 5.04
N HIS A 106 -7.98 12.56 5.66
CA HIS A 106 -7.14 11.47 6.18
C HIS A 106 -6.58 10.62 5.03
N VAL A 107 -7.41 10.36 4.01
CA VAL A 107 -6.99 9.66 2.80
C VAL A 107 -5.87 10.42 2.09
N PHE A 108 -6.00 11.75 2.00
CA PHE A 108 -4.97 12.60 1.45
C PHE A 108 -3.64 12.49 2.22
N LEU A 109 -3.68 12.56 3.55
CA LEU A 109 -2.47 12.42 4.38
C LEU A 109 -1.81 11.04 4.23
N ILE A 110 -2.60 9.97 4.13
CA ILE A 110 -2.08 8.61 3.94
C ILE A 110 -1.50 8.45 2.54
N ALA A 111 -2.16 8.98 1.52
CA ALA A 111 -1.64 8.95 0.15
C ALA A 111 -0.37 9.79 0.02
N LEU A 112 -0.32 10.98 0.63
CA LEU A 112 0.85 11.85 0.65
C LEU A 112 2.03 11.16 1.35
N SER A 113 1.80 10.56 2.52
CA SER A 113 2.85 9.81 3.22
C SER A 113 3.32 8.58 2.43
N ALA A 114 2.42 7.87 1.74
CA ALA A 114 2.80 6.77 0.84
C ALA A 114 3.68 7.24 -0.31
N SER A 115 3.30 8.33 -0.97
CA SER A 115 4.06 8.95 -2.06
C SER A 115 5.43 9.45 -1.61
N LEU A 116 5.50 10.08 -0.43
CA LEU A 116 6.76 10.52 0.17
C LEU A 116 7.64 9.35 0.59
N LEU A 117 7.07 8.27 1.15
CA LEU A 117 7.83 7.06 1.47
C LEU A 117 8.40 6.42 0.20
N MET A 118 7.62 6.33 -0.87
CA MET A 118 8.09 5.81 -2.14
C MET A 118 9.25 6.65 -2.70
N LEU A 119 9.10 7.98 -2.80
CA LEU A 119 10.17 8.87 -3.24
C LEU A 119 11.38 8.83 -2.31
N GLY A 120 11.15 8.77 -0.99
CA GLY A 120 12.18 8.67 0.02
C GLY A 120 12.99 7.37 -0.11
N THR A 121 12.34 6.25 -0.40
CA THR A 121 13.06 4.98 -0.66
C THR A 121 13.87 5.04 -1.95
N TYR A 122 13.36 5.66 -3.03
CA TYR A 122 14.15 5.90 -4.24
C TYR A 122 15.36 6.79 -3.97
N TYR A 123 15.17 7.88 -3.23
CA TYR A 123 16.24 8.80 -2.82
C TYR A 123 17.31 8.09 -1.97
N PHE A 124 16.88 7.33 -0.97
CA PHE A 124 17.78 6.59 -0.09
C PHE A 124 18.60 5.56 -0.88
N LYS A 125 17.97 4.82 -1.80
CA LYS A 125 18.70 3.90 -2.67
C LYS A 125 19.68 4.61 -3.59
N SER A 126 19.33 5.79 -4.10
CA SER A 126 20.24 6.58 -4.94
C SER A 126 21.50 7.03 -4.19
N LEU A 127 21.40 7.29 -2.88
CA LEU A 127 22.55 7.72 -2.07
C LEU A 127 23.43 6.57 -1.59
N TYR A 128 22.83 5.44 -1.20
CA TYR A 128 23.55 4.36 -0.51
C TYR A 128 23.89 3.15 -1.39
N LEU A 129 23.22 2.99 -2.53
CA LEU A 129 23.40 1.83 -3.43
C LEU A 129 23.92 2.25 -4.82
N ASP A 130 24.42 3.48 -4.96
CA ASP A 130 24.92 4.06 -6.23
C ASP A 130 23.98 3.91 -7.44
N MET A 131 22.67 3.75 -7.19
CA MET A 131 21.67 3.78 -8.24
C MET A 131 21.46 5.23 -8.68
N GLN A 132 22.26 5.69 -9.63
CA GLN A 132 22.06 7.00 -10.24
C GLN A 132 20.72 7.02 -10.99
N LEU A 133 19.69 7.53 -10.33
CA LEU A 133 18.41 7.80 -10.95
C LEU A 133 18.60 8.96 -11.93
N GLY A 134 18.67 8.66 -13.22
CA GLY A 134 18.68 9.68 -14.26
C GLY A 134 17.43 10.58 -14.18
N THR A 135 17.49 11.74 -14.81
CA THR A 135 16.40 12.73 -14.85
C THR A 135 15.05 12.13 -15.24
N VAL A 136 15.05 11.21 -16.21
CA VAL A 136 13.87 10.49 -16.66
C VAL A 136 13.26 9.60 -15.56
N HIS A 137 14.09 8.90 -14.79
CA HIS A 137 13.61 8.00 -13.73
C HIS A 137 13.02 8.77 -12.54
N TRP A 138 13.60 9.94 -12.23
CA TRP A 138 13.00 10.87 -11.27
C TRP A 138 11.64 11.37 -11.73
N ALA A 139 11.52 11.78 -12.99
CA ALA A 139 10.24 12.20 -13.55
C ALA A 139 9.19 11.08 -13.49
N MET A 140 9.56 9.84 -13.81
CA MET A 140 8.68 8.67 -13.68
C MET A 140 8.25 8.44 -12.22
N ALA A 141 9.20 8.47 -11.27
CA ALA A 141 8.90 8.29 -9.85
C ALA A 141 7.95 9.39 -9.31
N SER A 142 8.14 10.65 -9.74
CA SER A 142 7.25 11.75 -9.41
C SER A 142 5.84 11.56 -9.99
N ILE A 143 5.72 11.08 -11.24
CA ILE A 143 4.43 10.76 -11.84
C ILE A 143 3.73 9.65 -11.04
N HIS A 144 4.44 8.57 -10.68
CA HIS A 144 3.88 7.52 -9.84
C HIS A 144 3.41 8.07 -8.48
N ALA A 145 4.18 8.96 -7.87
CA ALA A 145 3.86 9.55 -6.57
C ALA A 145 2.58 10.40 -6.63
N ILE A 146 2.44 11.20 -7.70
CA ILE A 146 1.22 11.98 -7.94
C ILE A 146 0.03 11.06 -8.25
N PHE A 147 0.25 10.01 -9.03
CA PHE A 147 -0.77 9.03 -9.37
C PHE A 147 -1.35 8.35 -8.13
N VAL A 148 -0.51 7.96 -7.16
CA VAL A 148 -0.96 7.39 -5.87
C VAL A 148 -1.93 8.34 -5.17
N ILE A 149 -1.64 9.64 -5.14
CA ILE A 149 -2.50 10.65 -4.50
C ILE A 149 -3.82 10.80 -5.26
N LEU A 150 -3.76 10.98 -6.58
CA LEU A 150 -4.94 11.20 -7.41
C LEU A 150 -5.88 9.99 -7.38
N LEU A 151 -5.34 8.78 -7.54
CA LEU A 151 -6.14 7.55 -7.52
C LEU A 151 -6.83 7.37 -6.16
N SER A 152 -6.13 7.63 -5.06
CA SER A 152 -6.70 7.48 -3.72
C SER A 152 -7.86 8.44 -3.46
N LEU A 153 -7.73 9.69 -3.92
CA LEU A 153 -8.80 10.68 -3.83
C LEU A 153 -9.98 10.36 -4.76
N PHE A 154 -9.69 9.82 -5.94
CA PHE A 154 -10.70 9.33 -6.87
C PHE A 154 -11.51 8.19 -6.25
N VAL A 155 -10.84 7.17 -5.71
CA VAL A 155 -11.49 6.04 -5.01
C VAL A 155 -12.33 6.53 -3.82
N ASN A 156 -11.84 7.52 -3.07
CA ASN A 156 -12.62 8.10 -1.96
C ASN A 156 -13.89 8.79 -2.46
N SER A 157 -13.80 9.57 -3.54
CA SER A 157 -14.95 10.24 -4.16
C SER A 157 -15.97 9.22 -4.66
N MET A 158 -15.53 8.16 -5.33
CA MET A 158 -16.40 7.07 -5.79
C MET A 158 -17.10 6.35 -4.63
N SER A 159 -16.37 6.05 -3.56
CA SER A 159 -16.94 5.44 -2.36
C SER A 159 -18.02 6.32 -1.73
N GLN A 160 -17.85 7.65 -1.74
CA GLN A 160 -18.86 8.58 -1.22
C GLN A 160 -20.08 8.68 -2.13
N ILE A 161 -19.89 8.67 -3.46
CA ILE A 161 -20.99 8.71 -4.43
C ILE A 161 -21.88 7.47 -4.28
N ILE A 162 -21.29 6.28 -4.16
CA ILE A 162 -22.05 5.03 -3.98
C ILE A 162 -22.93 5.08 -2.73
N LEU A 163 -22.38 5.59 -1.61
CA LEU A 163 -23.16 5.76 -0.38
C LEU A 163 -24.32 6.75 -0.57
N LYS A 164 -24.08 7.89 -1.23
CA LYS A 164 -25.12 8.87 -1.53
C LYS A 164 -26.24 8.30 -2.41
N VAL A 165 -25.90 7.57 -3.47
CA VAL A 165 -26.90 6.96 -4.38
C VAL A 165 -27.74 5.92 -3.64
N ARG A 166 -27.10 5.09 -2.80
CA ARG A 166 -27.81 4.12 -1.95
C ARG A 166 -28.79 4.82 -1.00
N ASP A 167 -28.35 5.91 -0.38
CA ASP A 167 -29.15 6.62 0.61
C ASP A 167 -30.27 7.46 -0.04
N SER A 168 -30.13 7.87 -1.31
CA SER A 168 -31.20 8.55 -2.08
C SER A 168 -32.29 7.62 -2.62
N GLY A 169 -32.02 6.31 -2.67
CA GLY A 169 -32.98 5.30 -3.13
C GLY A 169 -33.87 4.73 -2.00
N ARG A 170 -33.76 5.27 -0.78
CA ARG A 170 -34.60 4.98 0.38
C ARG A 170 -35.42 6.20 0.73
#